data_AF-A0A7J4AY65-F1
#
_entry.id   AF-A0A7J4AY65-F1
#
_cell.length_a   1.000
_cell.length_b   1.000
_cell.length_c   1.000
_cell.angle_alpha   90.00
_cell.angle_beta   90.00
_cell.angle_gamma   90.00
#
_symmetry.space_group_name_H-M   'P 1'
#
loop_
_entity.id
_entity.type
_entity.pdbx_description
1 polymer ?
#
loop_
_entity_poly.entity_id
_entity_poly.type
_entity_poly.pdbx_seq_one_letter_code
_entity_poly.pdbx_strand_id
1 'polypeptide(L)' 'MWILAIRRGDKCIRPKPETKIQVDDVLIASGYAEGEEDLKKLASP' A
#
# COMPACT_ATOMS: atom_id res chain seq x y z
N MET A 1 -1.22 0.11 -10.53
CA MET A 1 -0.58 -0.42 -9.30
C MET A 1 -1.54 -1.36 -8.60
N TRP A 2 -1.03 -2.44 -8.00
CA TRP A 2 -1.80 -3.38 -7.17
C TRP A 2 -1.16 -3.50 -5.80
N ILE A 3 -1.95 -3.40 -4.72
CA ILE A 3 -1.45 -3.63 -3.37
C ILE A 3 -1.42 -5.15 -3.12
N LEU A 4 -0.23 -5.69 -2.94
CA LEU A 4 -0.01 -7.13 -2.72
C LEU A 4 -0.05 -7.48 -1.23
N ALA A 5 0.47 -6.59 -0.39
CA ALA A 5 0.50 -6.74 1.05
C ALA A 5 0.53 -5.37 1.74
N ILE A 6 0.07 -5.33 2.98
CA ILE A 6 0.21 -4.17 3.86
C ILE A 6 1.04 -4.61 5.05
N ARG A 7 2.13 -3.90 5.32
CA ARG A 7 2.89 -4.08 6.56
C ARG A 7 2.43 -3.04 7.58
N ARG A 8 1.89 -3.52 8.69
CA ARG A 8 1.40 -2.71 9.82
C ARG A 8 2.16 -3.12 11.08
N GLY A 9 3.11 -2.28 11.49
CA GLY A 9 4.11 -2.66 12.50
C GLY A 9 4.88 -3.92 12.07
N ASP A 10 4.80 -4.97 12.89
CA ASP A 10 5.47 -6.26 12.66
C ASP A 10 4.61 -7.28 11.90
N LYS A 11 3.39 -6.90 11.49
CA LYS A 11 2.45 -7.80 10.81
C LYS A 11 2.44 -7.54 9.31
N CYS A 12 2.48 -8.61 8.53
CA CYS A 12 2.17 -8.59 7.10
C CYS A 12 0.74 -9.09 6.86
N ILE A 13 -0.09 -8.23 6.29
CA ILE A 13 -1.52 -8.46 6.06
C ILE A 13 -1.76 -8.60 4.56
N ARG A 14 -2.49 -9.65 4.15
CA ARG A 14 -3.05 -9.75 2.80
C ARG A 14 -4.30 -8.86 2.71
N PRO A 15 -4.33 -7.83 1.84
CA PRO A 15 -5.49 -6.96 1.73
C PRO A 15 -6.70 -7.72 1.21
N LYS A 16 -7.85 -7.45 1.82
CA LYS A 16 -9.19 -7.87 1.38
C LYS A 16 -9.99 -6.65 0.92
N PRO A 17 -11.12 -6.81 0.19
CA PRO A 17 -11.93 -5.68 -0.25
C PRO A 17 -12.37 -4.75 0.90
N GLU A 18 -12.51 -5.28 2.11
CA GLU A 18 -12.94 -4.52 3.30
C GLU A 18 -11.75 -3.92 4.09
N THR A 19 -10.51 -4.19 3.67
CA THR A 19 -9.32 -3.71 4.38
C THR A 19 -9.19 -2.20 4.21
N LYS A 20 -9.21 -1.49 5.34
CA LYS A 20 -8.96 -0.05 5.38
C LYS A 20 -7.49 0.22 5.64
N ILE A 21 -6.92 1.11 4.81
CA ILE A 21 -5.59 1.67 5.01
C ILE A 21 -5.62 2.56 6.25
N GLN A 22 -4.58 2.49 7.05
CA GLN A 22 -4.39 3.27 8.28
C GLN A 22 -3.13 4.12 8.17
N VAL A 23 -3.04 5.15 9.02
CA VAL A 23 -1.79 5.91 9.19
C VAL A 23 -0.68 4.93 9.59
N ASP A 24 0.53 5.19 9.08
CA ASP A 24 1.73 4.37 9.26
C ASP A 24 1.72 2.99 8.58
N ASP A 25 0.69 2.67 7.79
CA ASP A 25 0.73 1.48 6.94
C ASP A 25 1.79 1.62 5.84
N VAL A 26 2.58 0.56 5.65
CA VAL A 26 3.48 0.44 4.50
C VAL A 26 2.82 -0.42 3.45
N LEU A 27 2.45 0.21 2.33
CA LEU A 27 1.83 -0.47 1.19
C LEU A 27 2.91 -1.12 0.32
N ILE A 28 2.86 -2.45 0.19
CA ILE A 28 3.72 -3.20 -0.73
C ILE A 28 2.93 -3.41 -2.01
N ALA A 29 3.35 -2.74 -3.08
CA ALA A 29 2.63 -2.70 -4.34
C ALA A 29 3.49 -3.17 -5.52
N SER A 30 2.84 -3.65 -6.58
CA SER A 30 3.47 -3.98 -7.86
C SER A 30 2.65 -3.42 -9.02
N GLY A 31 3.32 -2.98 -10.07
CA GLY A 31 2.70 -2.40 -11.25
C GLY A 31 3.72 -1.65 -12.10
N TYR A 32 3.20 -0.85 -13.04
CA TYR A 32 4.03 -0.07 -13.96
C TYR A 32 4.81 1.03 -13.24
N ALA A 33 6.06 1.25 -13.67
CA ALA A 33 6.98 2.22 -13.06
C ALA A 33 6.41 3.65 -13.05
N GLU A 34 5.68 4.04 -14.09
CA GLU A 34 5.03 5.34 -14.22
C GLU A 34 4.07 5.63 -13.05
N GLY A 35 3.41 4.59 -12.51
CA GLY A 35 2.46 4.72 -11.40
C GLY A 35 3.10 4.71 -10.01
N GLU A 36 4.42 4.54 -9.90
CA GLU A 36 5.12 4.51 -8.62
C GLU A 36 5.09 5.87 -7.91
N GLU A 37 5.42 6.95 -8.62
CA GLU A 37 5.42 8.29 -8.05
C GLU A 37 4.02 8.76 -7.67
N ASP A 38 3.02 8.46 -8.49
CA ASP A 38 1.63 8.84 -8.22
C ASP A 38 1.11 8.13 -6.98
N LEU A 39 1.43 6.84 -6.80
CA LEU A 39 1.05 6.09 -5.60
C LEU A 39 1.74 6.67 -4.35
N LYS A 40 3.02 7.05 -4.45
CA LYS A 40 3.75 7.71 -3.35
C LYS A 40 3.12 9.04 -2.96
N LYS A 41 2.72 9.87 -3.94
CA LYS A 41 2.03 11.16 -3.71
C LYS A 41 0.63 10.98 -3.12
N LEU A 42 -0.11 9.94 -3.53
CA LEU A 42 -1.44 9.65 -2.96
C LEU A 42 -1.36 9.15 -1.52
N ALA A 43 -0.28 8.48 -1.14
CA ALA A 43 -0.08 7.92 0.20
C ALA A 43 0.73 8.84 1.14
N SER A 44 1.19 10.01 0.67
CA SER A 44 1.90 10.96 1.52
C SER A 44 0.94 11.68 2.48
N PRO A 45 1.40 12.06 3.69
CA PRO A 45 0.61 12.83 4.66
C PRO A 45 0.09 14.17 4.12
#